data_AF-A0A9X1MNW0-F1
#
_entry.id   AF-A0A9X1MNW0-F1
#
_cell.length_a   1.000
_cell.length_b   1.000
_cell.length_c   1.000
_cell.angle_alpha   90.00
_cell.angle_beta   90.00
_cell.angle_gamma   90.00
#
_symmetry.space_group_name_H-M   'P 1'
#
loop_
_entity.id
_entity.type
_entity.pdbx_description
1 polymer ?
#
loop_
_entity_poly.entity_id
_entity_poly.type
_entity_poly.pdbx_seq_one_letter_code
_entity_poly.pdbx_strand_id
1 'polypeptide(L)'
;MRRKSSKRSRHGMAVAELGICLPVVVLILMAAIQGAEMMFLKQTVAIAAYEGCRAALRPNATNEIAVAAAASVLNDRHIEGATIEASKFTTAKTGKDVTISITAPVAQNSTLQGWMFSPPTITSSVTMMKEY
;
A
#
# COMPACT_ATOMS: atom_id res chain seq x y z
N MET A 1 64.16 -31.91 10.36
CA MET A 1 63.36 -31.25 9.29
C MET A 1 61.92 -31.08 9.78
N ARG A 2 61.53 -29.87 10.24
CA ARG A 2 60.27 -29.65 11.01
C ARG A 2 59.18 -29.14 10.05
N ARG A 3 58.17 -29.98 9.76
CA ARG A 3 57.08 -29.66 8.83
C ARG A 3 56.14 -28.63 9.47
N LYS A 4 56.16 -27.39 8.98
CA LYS A 4 55.27 -26.31 9.43
C LYS A 4 53.85 -26.63 8.94
N SER A 5 52.99 -27.10 9.83
CA SER A 5 51.56 -27.29 9.54
C SER A 5 50.94 -25.92 9.28
N SER A 6 50.60 -25.61 8.03
CA SER A 6 49.83 -24.41 7.70
C SER A 6 48.43 -24.61 8.25
N LYS A 7 48.07 -23.92 9.36
CA LYS A 7 46.69 -23.79 9.77
C LYS A 7 45.94 -23.14 8.61
N ARG A 8 45.20 -23.96 7.85
CA ARG A 8 44.35 -23.52 6.73
C ARG A 8 43.43 -22.43 7.28
N SER A 9 43.51 -21.23 6.73
CA SER A 9 42.74 -20.06 7.17
C SER A 9 41.24 -20.33 6.97
N ARG A 10 40.57 -20.85 8.01
CA ARG A 10 39.13 -21.13 8.01
C ARG A 10 38.30 -19.84 7.96
N HIS A 11 38.88 -18.72 8.38
CA HIS A 11 38.23 -17.42 8.39
C HIS A 11 37.99 -16.86 6.98
N GLY A 12 38.88 -17.14 6.00
CA GLY A 12 38.69 -16.67 4.62
C GLY A 12 37.47 -17.29 3.92
N MET A 13 37.16 -18.56 4.24
CA MET A 13 35.98 -19.25 3.71
C MET A 13 34.68 -18.68 4.29
N ALA A 14 34.65 -18.42 5.61
CA ALA A 14 33.48 -17.83 6.26
C ALA A 14 33.19 -16.40 5.75
N VAL A 15 34.23 -15.61 5.47
CA VAL A 15 34.09 -14.28 4.86
C VAL A 15 33.55 -14.37 3.43
N ALA A 16 33.99 -15.35 2.64
CA ALA A 16 33.50 -15.56 1.28
C ALA A 16 32.02 -16.02 1.27
N GLU A 17 31.63 -16.90 2.18
CA GLU A 17 30.24 -17.35 2.34
C GLU A 17 29.33 -16.18 2.75
N LEU A 18 29.73 -15.42 3.77
CA LEU A 18 29.01 -14.22 4.19
C LEU A 18 28.90 -13.19 3.06
N GLY A 19 29.98 -13.00 2.29
CA GLY A 19 30.01 -12.06 1.17
C GLY A 19 29.01 -12.40 0.06
N ILE A 20 28.64 -13.67 -0.11
CA ILE A 20 27.66 -14.13 -1.11
C ILE A 20 26.25 -14.18 -0.51
N CYS A 21 26.11 -14.68 0.73
CA CYS A 21 24.80 -14.85 1.36
C CYS A 21 24.18 -13.52 1.80
N LEU A 22 24.98 -12.58 2.31
CA LEU A 22 24.48 -11.31 2.84
C LEU A 22 23.74 -10.47 1.80
N PRO A 23 24.26 -10.26 0.57
CA PRO A 23 23.51 -9.57 -0.47
C PRO A 23 22.16 -10.21 -0.76
N VAL A 24 22.09 -11.54 -0.87
CA VAL A 24 20.83 -12.26 -1.15
C VAL A 24 19.81 -12.05 -0.05
N VAL A 25 20.21 -12.17 1.22
CA VAL A 25 19.32 -11.95 2.37
C VAL A 25 18.83 -10.50 2.42
N VAL A 26 19.71 -9.53 2.14
CA VAL A 26 19.34 -8.11 2.08
C VAL A 26 18.34 -7.84 0.96
N LEU A 27 18.54 -8.41 -0.24
CA LEU A 27 17.59 -8.30 -1.35
C LEU A 27 16.21 -8.83 -0.98
N ILE A 28 16.15 -10.01 -0.35
CA ILE A 28 14.89 -10.63 0.10
C ILE A 28 14.21 -9.77 1.16
N LEU A 29 14.96 -9.23 2.12
CA LEU A 29 14.43 -8.36 3.16
C LEU A 29 13.83 -7.08 2.57
N MET A 30 14.55 -6.41 1.66
CA MET A 30 14.05 -5.22 0.99
C MET A 30 12.78 -5.53 0.17
N ALA A 31 12.75 -6.66 -0.53
CA ALA A 31 11.57 -7.11 -1.26
C ALA A 31 10.38 -7.36 -0.33
N ALA A 32 10.60 -7.98 0.83
CA ALA A 32 9.57 -8.23 1.83
C ALA A 32 9.01 -6.92 2.42
N ILE A 33 9.88 -5.97 2.77
CA ILE A 33 9.48 -4.64 3.28
C ILE A 33 8.62 -3.94 2.24
N GLN A 34 9.08 -3.87 0.99
CA GLN A 34 8.35 -3.18 -0.07
C GLN A 34 7.01 -3.86 -0.38
N GLY A 35 6.97 -5.20 -0.38
CA GLY A 35 5.74 -5.96 -0.57
C GLY A 35 4.71 -5.69 0.53
N ALA A 36 5.17 -5.58 1.79
CA ALA A 36 4.30 -5.24 2.91
C ALA A 36 3.73 -3.82 2.79
N GLU A 37 4.56 -2.82 2.41
CA GLU A 37 4.10 -1.45 2.16
C GLU A 37 3.03 -1.39 1.06
N MET A 38 3.25 -2.08 -0.06
CA MET A 38 2.27 -2.10 -1.16
C MET A 38 0.96 -2.74 -0.73
N MET A 39 1.01 -3.85 0.02
CA MET A 39 -0.19 -4.52 0.51
C MET A 39 -0.94 -3.64 1.50
N PHE A 40 -0.22 -2.96 2.40
CA PHE A 40 -0.80 -1.99 3.32
C PHE A 40 -1.49 -0.83 2.58
N LEU A 41 -0.84 -0.23 1.59
CA LEU A 41 -1.41 0.86 0.80
C LEU A 41 -2.67 0.40 0.07
N LYS A 42 -2.63 -0.77 -0.58
CA LYS A 42 -3.77 -1.31 -1.32
C LYS A 42 -4.98 -1.59 -0.42
N GLN A 43 -4.75 -2.18 0.75
CA GLN A 43 -5.82 -2.45 1.71
C GLN A 43 -6.37 -1.16 2.33
N THR A 44 -5.51 -0.18 2.58
CA THR A 44 -5.92 1.14 3.11
C THR A 44 -6.84 1.87 2.15
N VAL A 45 -6.46 1.98 0.88
CA VAL A 45 -7.26 2.64 -0.15
C VAL A 45 -8.61 1.94 -0.33
N ALA A 46 -8.64 0.60 -0.28
CA ALA A 46 -9.89 -0.16 -0.35
C ALA A 46 -10.82 0.09 0.85
N ILE A 47 -10.28 0.14 2.07
CA ILE A 47 -11.05 0.42 3.29
C ILE A 47 -11.57 1.86 3.27
N ALA A 48 -10.76 2.82 2.85
CA ALA A 48 -11.18 4.21 2.72
C ALA A 48 -12.32 4.38 1.71
N ALA A 49 -12.22 3.71 0.56
CA ALA A 49 -13.29 3.71 -0.45
C ALA A 49 -14.59 3.08 0.10
N TYR A 50 -14.46 1.99 0.85
CA TYR A 50 -15.59 1.32 1.51
C TYR A 50 -16.27 2.23 2.54
N GLU A 51 -15.52 2.86 3.45
CA GLU A 51 -16.11 3.74 4.47
C GLU A 51 -16.74 5.00 3.86
N GLY A 52 -16.11 5.57 2.83
CA GLY A 52 -16.72 6.67 2.07
C GLY A 52 -18.04 6.26 1.42
N CYS A 53 -18.07 5.11 0.73
CA CYS A 53 -19.29 4.59 0.09
C CYS A 53 -20.37 4.32 1.14
N ARG A 54 -20.02 3.70 2.26
CA ARG A 54 -20.94 3.41 3.36
C ARG A 54 -21.52 4.69 3.98
N ALA A 55 -20.70 5.72 4.14
CA ALA A 55 -21.17 7.03 4.61
C ALA A 55 -22.14 7.68 3.61
N ALA A 56 -21.93 7.47 2.30
CA ALA A 56 -22.79 7.96 1.23
C ALA A 56 -24.18 7.29 1.18
N LEU A 57 -24.34 6.11 1.79
CA LEU A 57 -25.63 5.41 1.86
C LEU A 57 -26.54 5.90 2.97
N ARG A 58 -26.06 6.76 3.88
CA ARG A 58 -26.88 7.26 4.98
C ARG A 58 -27.98 8.19 4.45
N PRO A 59 -29.15 8.25 5.13
CA PRO A 59 -30.18 9.22 4.79
C PRO A 59 -29.62 10.65 4.78
N ASN A 60 -29.94 11.42 3.74
CA ASN A 60 -29.45 12.79 3.53
C ASN A 60 -27.93 12.93 3.39
N ALA A 61 -27.20 11.85 3.09
CA ALA A 61 -25.77 11.94 2.83
C ALA A 61 -25.47 12.77 1.57
N THR A 62 -24.41 13.58 1.66
CA THR A 62 -23.88 14.36 0.55
C THR A 62 -22.52 13.83 0.12
N ASN A 63 -22.03 14.33 -1.03
CA ASN A 63 -20.68 14.02 -1.49
C ASN A 63 -19.61 14.43 -0.48
N GLU A 64 -19.79 15.54 0.22
CA GLU A 64 -18.85 16.04 1.21
C GLU A 64 -18.73 15.08 2.40
N ILE A 65 -19.84 14.49 2.86
CA ILE A 65 -19.84 13.51 3.96
C ILE A 65 -19.10 12.24 3.54
N ALA A 66 -19.34 11.75 2.33
CA ALA A 66 -18.69 10.56 1.79
C ALA A 66 -17.16 10.76 1.64
N VAL A 67 -16.77 11.91 1.07
CA VAL A 67 -15.36 12.27 0.89
C VAL A 67 -14.67 12.49 2.24
N ALA A 68 -15.34 13.13 3.21
CA ALA A 68 -14.78 13.33 4.55
C ALA A 68 -14.54 11.99 5.28
N ALA A 69 -15.44 11.02 5.16
CA ALA A 69 -15.28 9.69 5.75
C ALA A 69 -14.13 8.90 5.09
N ALA A 70 -13.99 8.97 3.76
CA ALA A 70 -12.85 8.38 3.08
C ALA A 70 -11.53 9.07 3.49
N ALA A 71 -11.52 10.40 3.55
CA ALA A 71 -10.36 11.20 3.93
C ALA A 71 -9.93 10.95 5.38
N SER A 72 -10.87 10.71 6.32
CA SER A 72 -10.51 10.41 7.71
C SER A 72 -9.72 9.10 7.79
N VAL A 73 -10.15 8.05 7.09
CA VAL A 73 -9.43 6.76 7.05
C VAL A 73 -8.03 6.91 6.45
N LEU A 74 -7.89 7.71 5.38
CA LEU A 74 -6.60 7.98 4.76
C LEU A 74 -5.68 8.77 5.69
N ASN A 75 -6.20 9.77 6.40
CA ASN A 75 -5.45 10.58 7.35
C ASN A 75 -5.01 9.75 8.56
N ASP A 76 -5.89 8.93 9.13
CA ASP A 76 -5.58 8.04 10.26
C ASP A 76 -4.45 7.06 9.92
N ARG A 77 -4.38 6.65 8.65
CA ARG A 77 -3.36 5.74 8.12
C ARG A 77 -2.19 6.45 7.47
N HIS A 78 -2.10 7.77 7.58
CA HIS A 78 -1.01 8.61 7.09
C HIS A 78 -0.72 8.41 5.59
N ILE A 79 -1.77 8.28 4.78
CA ILE A 79 -1.63 8.17 3.33
C ILE A 79 -1.58 9.56 2.70
N GLU A 80 -0.52 9.81 1.94
CA GLU A 80 -0.28 11.10 1.29
C GLU A 80 -0.66 11.08 -0.20
N GLY A 81 -1.13 12.23 -0.69
CA GLY A 81 -1.41 12.48 -2.11
C GLY A 81 -2.52 11.65 -2.74
N ALA A 82 -3.37 11.02 -1.93
CA ALA A 82 -4.49 10.25 -2.43
C ALA A 82 -5.57 11.15 -3.04
N THR A 83 -6.06 10.79 -4.23
CA THR A 83 -7.17 11.45 -4.92
C THR A 83 -8.44 10.63 -4.75
N ILE A 84 -9.51 11.28 -4.27
CA ILE A 84 -10.82 10.65 -4.06
C ILE A 84 -11.77 11.11 -5.16
N GLU A 85 -12.25 10.17 -5.95
CA GLU A 85 -13.26 10.39 -6.98
C GLU A 85 -14.58 9.78 -6.54
N ALA A 86 -15.57 10.64 -6.34
CA ALA A 86 -16.90 10.27 -5.88
C ALA A 86 -17.92 10.43 -6.99
N SER A 87 -18.82 9.45 -7.13
CA SER A 87 -20.04 9.60 -7.92
C SER A 87 -20.94 10.70 -7.34
N LYS A 88 -21.89 11.22 -8.12
CA LYS A 88 -22.85 12.22 -7.62
C LYS A 88 -23.90 11.57 -6.72
N PHE A 89 -23.62 11.42 -5.42
CA PHE A 89 -24.51 10.79 -4.43
C PHE A 89 -25.76 11.62 -4.16
N THR A 90 -25.61 12.95 -4.08
CA THR A 90 -26.71 13.87 -3.78
C THR A 90 -27.85 13.78 -4.81
N THR A 91 -27.53 13.50 -6.07
CA THR A 91 -28.50 13.37 -7.17
C THR A 91 -28.85 11.93 -7.52
N ALA A 92 -28.15 10.95 -6.96
CA ALA A 92 -28.42 9.54 -7.21
C ALA A 92 -29.79 9.17 -6.61
N LYS A 93 -30.64 8.53 -7.43
CA LYS A 93 -31.92 7.99 -6.98
C LYS A 93 -31.70 6.74 -6.14
N THR A 94 -32.63 6.45 -5.24
CA THR A 94 -32.74 5.17 -4.54
C THR A 94 -32.72 4.01 -5.55
N GLY A 95 -32.01 2.93 -5.23
CA GLY A 95 -31.81 1.77 -6.10
C GLY A 95 -30.79 1.97 -7.23
N LYS A 96 -30.01 3.06 -7.21
CA LYS A 96 -28.89 3.26 -8.14
C LYS A 96 -27.56 3.00 -7.48
N ASP A 97 -26.66 2.44 -8.26
CA ASP A 97 -25.28 2.20 -7.84
C ASP A 97 -24.52 3.51 -7.73
N VAL A 98 -23.73 3.59 -6.68
CA VAL A 98 -22.87 4.72 -6.39
C VAL A 98 -21.47 4.20 -6.11
N THR A 99 -20.47 4.86 -6.68
CA THR A 99 -19.08 4.41 -6.66
C THR A 99 -18.17 5.47 -6.05
N ILE A 100 -17.24 5.03 -5.20
CA ILE A 100 -16.04 5.80 -4.82
C ILE A 100 -14.83 5.09 -5.36
N SER A 101 -13.97 5.84 -6.04
CA SER A 101 -12.66 5.41 -6.49
C SER A 101 -11.61 6.25 -5.78
N ILE A 102 -10.61 5.60 -5.20
CA ILE A 102 -9.49 6.28 -4.55
C ILE A 102 -8.21 5.82 -5.23
N THR A 103 -7.36 6.77 -5.60
CA THR A 103 -6.05 6.52 -6.18
C THR A 103 -4.97 7.13 -5.31
N ALA A 104 -3.99 6.35 -4.89
CA ALA A 104 -2.86 6.82 -4.10
C ALA A 104 -1.53 6.62 -4.84
N PRO A 105 -0.64 7.63 -4.89
CA PRO A 105 0.68 7.48 -5.48
C PRO A 105 1.57 6.60 -4.60
N VAL A 106 2.15 5.55 -5.17
CA VAL A 106 3.08 4.67 -4.44
C VAL A 106 4.33 5.44 -4.01
N ALA A 107 4.71 6.41 -4.85
CA ALA A 107 5.87 7.25 -4.63
C ALA A 107 5.89 7.95 -3.26
N GLN A 108 4.76 8.50 -2.82
CA GLN A 108 4.69 9.26 -1.58
C GLN A 108 4.44 8.37 -0.35
N ASN A 109 4.19 7.07 -0.56
CA ASN A 109 3.72 6.15 0.47
C ASN A 109 4.60 4.88 0.58
N SER A 110 5.82 4.90 0.03
CA SER A 110 6.78 3.79 0.12
C SER A 110 8.17 4.30 0.45
N THR A 111 8.89 3.59 1.32
CA THR A 111 10.25 3.96 1.73
C THR A 111 11.32 3.50 0.76
N LEU A 112 11.00 2.51 -0.08
CA LEU A 112 11.93 1.88 -1.03
C LEU A 112 11.61 2.28 -2.49
N GLN A 113 11.29 3.56 -2.72
CA GLN A 113 11.03 4.07 -4.06
C GLN A 113 12.20 3.79 -5.02
N GLY A 114 11.88 3.29 -6.22
CA GLY A 114 12.86 3.06 -7.29
C GLY A 114 13.70 1.79 -7.15
N TRP A 115 13.58 1.05 -6.04
CA TRP A 115 14.29 -0.22 -5.83
C TRP A 115 13.72 -1.39 -6.64
N MET A 116 12.39 -1.43 -6.86
CA MET A 116 11.68 -2.47 -7.59
C MET A 116 10.68 -1.86 -8.58
N PHE A 117 10.31 -2.61 -9.62
CA PHE A 117 9.20 -2.28 -10.53
C PHE A 117 7.86 -2.21 -9.76
N SER A 118 7.59 -1.05 -9.18
CA SER A 118 6.32 -0.75 -8.52
C SER A 118 5.42 0.01 -9.48
N PRO A 119 4.09 -0.22 -9.46
CA PRO A 119 3.18 0.65 -10.19
C PRO A 119 3.28 2.09 -9.66
N PRO A 120 3.09 3.11 -10.49
CA PRO A 120 3.18 4.50 -10.06
C PRO A 120 2.07 4.86 -9.05
N THR A 121 0.91 4.23 -9.17
CA THR A 121 -0.27 4.46 -8.35
C THR A 121 -0.97 3.16 -8.00
N ILE A 122 -1.71 3.16 -6.89
CA ILE A 122 -2.65 2.10 -6.51
C ILE A 122 -4.05 2.69 -6.47
N THR A 123 -4.95 2.08 -7.21
CA THR A 123 -6.37 2.47 -7.26
C THR A 123 -7.24 1.37 -6.70
N SER A 124 -8.25 1.74 -5.90
CA SER A 124 -9.32 0.85 -5.47
C SER A 124 -10.65 1.56 -5.60
N SER A 125 -11.65 0.83 -6.10
CA SER A 125 -13.02 1.33 -6.22
C SER A 125 -13.98 0.40 -5.52
N VAL A 126 -14.98 1.01 -4.88
CA VAL A 126 -16.09 0.31 -4.22
C VAL A 126 -17.37 0.87 -4.79
N THR A 127 -18.30 -0.02 -5.14
CA THR A 127 -19.63 0.32 -5.62
C THR A 127 -20.67 -0.30 -4.70
N MET A 128 -21.66 0.50 -4.30
CA MET A 128 -22.80 0.04 -3.49
C MET A 128 -24.10 0.61 -4.05
N MET A 129 -25.20 -0.09 -3.85
CA MET A 129 -26.53 0.39 -4.25
C MET A 129 -27.08 1.34 -3.18
N LYS A 130 -27.61 2.48 -3.60
CA LYS A 130 -28.25 3.45 -2.70
C LYS A 130 -29.56 2.91 -2.15
N GLU A 131 -29.65 2.71 -0.84
CA GLU A 131 -30.83 2.13 -0.17
C GLU A 131 -31.94 3.15 0.12
N TYR A 132 -31.60 4.44 0.24
CA TYR A 132 -32.52 5.53 0.57
C TYR A 132 -32.33 6.71 -0.37
#